data_AF-A0A1A8C9A3-F1
#
_entry.id   AF-A0A1A8C9A3-F1
#
_cell.length_a   1.000
_cell.length_b   1.000
_cell.length_c   1.000
_cell.angle_alpha   90.00
_cell.angle_beta   90.00
_cell.angle_gamma   90.00
#
_symmetry.space_group_name_H-M   'P 1'
#
loop_
_entity.id
_entity.type
_entity.pdbx_description
1 polymer ?
#
loop_
_entity_poly.entity_id
_entity_poly.type
_entity_poly.pdbx_seq_one_letter_code
_entity_poly.pdbx_strand_id
1 'polypeptide(L)'
;ENTSREVNFKNYTLLQLDEEFSRGRGLDVGARAWKGGNVLLFFCDVDIYFTTEFLNTCRLNTQPGKKVFYPVLFSQYNPTLIYGSPEHIPPVEQQLVIKKDTGFWRDFGFGMTCQYRSDFINIGNTEQQDMQSSTTSHVSAVTSES
;
A
#
# COMPACT_ATOMS: atom_id res chain seq x y z
N GLU A 1 4.69 8.84 -16.85
CA GLU A 1 3.89 8.63 -18.07
C GLU A 1 4.35 7.50 -18.98
N ASN A 2 5.63 7.07 -18.97
CA ASN A 2 6.13 6.09 -19.96
C ASN A 2 5.87 4.61 -19.59
N THR A 3 5.94 4.27 -18.30
CA THR A 3 5.86 2.86 -17.82
C THR A 3 4.46 2.24 -17.99
N SER A 4 3.37 3.01 -17.85
CA SER A 4 2.01 2.47 -17.95
C SER A 4 1.64 1.99 -19.36
N ARG A 5 2.27 2.58 -20.40
CA ARG A 5 2.10 2.18 -21.80
C ARG A 5 2.86 0.89 -22.14
N GLU A 6 4.00 0.66 -21.51
CA GLU A 6 4.82 -0.54 -21.74
C GLU A 6 4.16 -1.83 -21.21
N VAL A 7 3.39 -1.75 -20.13
CA VAL A 7 2.77 -2.93 -19.48
C VAL A 7 1.28 -3.12 -19.78
N ASN A 8 0.66 -2.31 -20.65
CA ASN A 8 -0.77 -2.42 -21.01
C ASN A 8 -1.72 -2.47 -19.79
N PHE A 9 -1.42 -1.76 -18.70
CA PHE A 9 -2.30 -1.70 -17.53
C PHE A 9 -3.58 -0.93 -17.87
N LYS A 10 -4.76 -1.57 -17.72
CA LYS A 10 -6.03 -1.03 -18.23
C LYS A 10 -6.93 -0.32 -17.21
N ASN A 11 -6.64 -0.36 -15.91
CA ASN A 11 -7.53 0.18 -14.89
C ASN A 11 -6.77 0.98 -13.83
N TYR A 12 -6.36 2.20 -14.16
CA TYR A 12 -5.79 3.13 -13.19
C TYR A 12 -6.42 4.52 -13.33
N THR A 13 -6.52 5.23 -12.21
CA THR A 13 -6.88 6.65 -12.18
C THR A 13 -5.81 7.35 -11.38
N LEU A 14 -5.18 8.36 -11.97
CA LEU A 14 -4.22 9.20 -11.29
C LEU A 14 -4.95 10.43 -10.74
N LEU A 15 -4.88 10.62 -9.43
CA LEU A 15 -5.39 11.81 -8.76
C LEU A 15 -4.19 12.66 -8.35
N GLN A 16 -4.06 13.83 -8.97
CA GLN A 16 -3.04 14.81 -8.58
C GLN A 16 -3.67 15.81 -7.61
N LEU A 17 -2.96 16.09 -6.52
CA LEU A 17 -3.35 17.08 -5.53
C LEU A 17 -2.30 18.18 -5.54
N ASP A 18 -2.75 19.42 -5.69
CA ASP A 18 -1.92 20.62 -5.63
C ASP A 18 -1.89 21.13 -4.18
N GLU A 19 -1.41 20.28 -3.28
CA GLU A 19 -1.28 20.55 -1.84
C GLU A 19 -0.03 19.86 -1.28
N GLU A 20 0.35 20.22 -0.04
CA GLU A 20 1.45 19.55 0.65
C GLU A 20 1.12 18.07 0.89
N PHE A 21 2.13 17.21 0.77
CA PHE A 21 1.93 15.78 0.95
C PHE A 21 1.38 15.45 2.35
N SER A 22 0.27 14.73 2.37
CA SER A 22 -0.27 14.06 3.54
C SER A 22 -0.79 12.69 3.16
N ARG A 23 -0.21 11.63 3.73
CA ARG A 23 -0.65 10.24 3.52
C ARG A 23 -2.15 10.09 3.81
N GLY A 24 -2.59 10.61 4.95
CA GLY A 24 -4.00 10.54 5.35
C GLY A 24 -4.92 11.23 4.36
N ARG A 25 -4.55 12.42 3.85
CA ARG A 25 -5.33 13.13 2.82
C ARG A 25 -5.34 12.38 1.49
N GLY A 26 -4.19 11.85 1.05
CA GLY A 26 -4.10 11.06 -0.18
C GLY A 26 -5.01 9.82 -0.14
N LEU A 27 -5.01 9.08 0.97
CA LEU A 27 -5.89 7.93 1.17
C LEU A 27 -7.37 8.32 1.23
N ASP A 28 -7.71 9.41 1.93
CA ASP A 28 -9.07 9.96 1.99
C ASP A 28 -9.61 10.33 0.61
N VAL A 29 -8.84 11.12 -0.15
CA VAL A 29 -9.22 11.53 -1.50
C VAL A 29 -9.33 10.32 -2.43
N GLY A 30 -8.37 9.39 -2.38
CA GLY A 30 -8.40 8.16 -3.18
C GLY A 30 -9.63 7.29 -2.91
N ALA A 31 -9.94 7.03 -1.64
CA ALA A 31 -11.12 6.24 -1.27
C ALA A 31 -12.45 6.92 -1.67
N ARG A 32 -12.54 8.26 -1.55
CA ARG A 32 -13.74 9.03 -1.92
C ARG A 32 -13.88 9.26 -3.43
N ALA A 33 -12.78 9.20 -4.17
CA ALA A 33 -12.80 9.29 -5.63
C ALA A 33 -13.50 8.09 -6.26
N TRP A 34 -13.44 6.91 -5.63
CA TRP A 34 -14.22 5.75 -6.06
C TRP A 34 -15.73 6.06 -6.01
N LYS A 35 -16.38 5.97 -7.18
CA LYS A 35 -17.81 6.24 -7.36
C LYS A 35 -18.69 4.98 -7.38
N GLY A 36 -18.08 3.79 -7.39
CA GLY A 36 -18.81 2.54 -7.31
C GLY A 36 -19.36 2.25 -5.92
N GLY A 37 -19.84 1.01 -5.74
CA GLY A 37 -20.37 0.52 -4.46
C GLY A 37 -19.31 0.36 -3.37
N ASN A 38 -19.68 -0.35 -2.31
CA ASN A 38 -18.76 -0.67 -1.24
C ASN A 38 -17.74 -1.73 -1.70
N VAL A 39 -16.50 -1.31 -1.90
CA VAL A 39 -15.39 -2.17 -2.38
C VAL A 39 -14.38 -2.42 -1.28
N LEU A 40 -13.64 -3.52 -1.40
CA LEU A 40 -12.45 -3.77 -0.59
C LEU A 40 -11.31 -2.91 -1.11
N LEU A 41 -10.75 -2.07 -0.25
CA LEU A 41 -9.58 -1.24 -0.53
C LEU A 41 -8.35 -1.91 0.08
N PHE A 42 -7.27 -1.96 -0.68
CA PHE A 42 -5.94 -2.21 -0.15
C PHE A 42 -5.14 -0.91 -0.19
N PHE A 43 -4.79 -0.39 0.98
CA PHE A 43 -3.90 0.76 1.12
C PHE A 43 -2.47 0.28 1.18
N CYS A 44 -1.67 0.75 0.22
CA CYS A 44 -0.33 0.26 -0.04
C CYS A 44 0.62 1.43 -0.33
N ASP A 45 1.85 1.33 0.14
CA ASP A 45 2.92 2.29 -0.17
C ASP A 45 3.51 1.98 -1.55
N VAL A 46 4.16 2.97 -2.20
CA VAL A 46 4.70 2.83 -3.57
C VAL A 46 5.83 1.80 -3.70
N ASP A 47 6.50 1.51 -2.59
CA ASP A 47 7.70 0.69 -2.49
C ASP A 47 7.39 -0.73 -2.00
N ILE A 48 6.13 -1.15 -2.11
CA ILE A 48 5.66 -2.46 -1.66
C ILE A 48 5.48 -3.40 -2.84
N TYR A 49 6.13 -4.55 -2.72
CA TYR A 49 5.87 -5.70 -3.57
C TYR A 49 4.80 -6.60 -2.95
N PHE A 50 3.77 -6.95 -3.70
CA PHE A 50 2.71 -7.87 -3.27
C PHE A 50 2.31 -8.84 -4.37
N THR A 51 1.66 -9.93 -3.99
CA THR A 51 1.22 -11.00 -4.89
C THR A 51 -0.30 -11.04 -5.00
N THR A 52 -0.82 -11.77 -5.99
CA THR A 52 -2.26 -12.06 -6.09
C THR A 52 -2.76 -12.90 -4.91
N GLU A 53 -1.92 -13.78 -4.38
CA GLU A 53 -2.22 -14.57 -3.17
C GLU A 53 -2.42 -13.67 -1.95
N PHE A 54 -1.60 -12.63 -1.79
CA PHE A 54 -1.79 -11.62 -0.76
C PHE A 54 -3.15 -10.91 -0.87
N LEU A 55 -3.60 -10.55 -2.07
CA LEU A 55 -4.93 -9.96 -2.27
C LEU A 55 -6.06 -10.93 -1.87
N ASN A 56 -5.88 -12.23 -2.05
CA ASN A 56 -6.82 -13.23 -1.53
C ASN A 56 -6.79 -13.28 0.01
N THR A 57 -5.62 -13.14 0.63
CA THR A 57 -5.53 -12.98 2.09
C THR A 57 -6.31 -11.75 2.57
N CYS A 58 -6.22 -10.60 1.88
CA CYS A 58 -7.07 -9.43 2.18
C CYS A 58 -8.56 -9.79 2.15
N ARG A 59 -9.02 -10.48 1.10
CA ARG A 59 -10.44 -10.87 0.96
C ARG A 59 -10.92 -11.78 2.09
N LEU A 60 -10.14 -12.81 2.41
CA LEU A 60 -10.48 -13.78 3.45
C LEU A 60 -10.45 -13.16 4.86
N ASN A 61 -9.63 -12.13 5.05
CA ASN A 61 -9.40 -11.51 6.36
C ASN A 61 -10.11 -10.18 6.57
N THR A 62 -10.99 -9.76 5.66
CA THR A 62 -11.75 -8.50 5.80
C THR A 62 -13.25 -8.75 5.73
N GLN A 63 -14.02 -8.07 6.57
CA GLN A 63 -15.48 -8.13 6.56
C GLN A 63 -16.08 -6.74 6.84
N PRO A 64 -17.02 -6.25 6.00
CA PRO A 64 -17.59 -4.91 6.16
C PRO A 64 -18.22 -4.75 7.54
N GLY A 65 -17.90 -3.65 8.22
CA GLY A 65 -18.42 -3.29 9.54
C GLY A 65 -18.02 -4.24 10.67
N LYS A 66 -17.10 -5.19 10.44
CA LYS A 66 -16.71 -6.18 11.46
C LYS A 66 -15.21 -6.37 11.60
N LYS A 67 -14.46 -6.42 10.50
CA LYS A 67 -13.05 -6.81 10.51
C LYS A 67 -12.25 -6.08 9.44
N VAL A 68 -11.17 -5.43 9.86
CA VAL A 68 -10.12 -4.86 9.01
C VAL A 68 -8.88 -5.75 9.14
N PHE A 69 -8.14 -5.92 8.05
CA PHE A 69 -6.90 -6.69 8.03
C PHE A 69 -5.68 -5.76 7.97
N TYR A 70 -4.77 -5.90 8.95
CA TYR A 70 -3.48 -5.22 8.99
C TYR A 70 -2.36 -6.24 8.71
N PRO A 71 -1.78 -6.28 7.50
CA PRO A 71 -0.70 -7.19 7.18
C PRO A 71 0.60 -6.82 7.91
N VAL A 72 1.39 -7.83 8.25
CA VAL A 72 2.77 -7.66 8.75
C VAL A 72 3.72 -7.68 7.55
N LEU A 73 4.53 -6.62 7.40
CA LEU A 73 5.45 -6.48 6.27
C LEU A 73 6.82 -7.07 6.60
N PHE A 74 7.49 -7.56 5.57
CA PHE A 74 8.91 -7.86 5.60
C PHE A 74 9.69 -6.72 4.91
N SER A 75 10.53 -6.01 5.65
CA SER A 75 11.45 -5.02 5.10
C SER A 75 12.74 -5.68 4.64
N GLN A 76 13.15 -5.39 3.41
CA GLN A 76 14.45 -5.82 2.91
C GLN A 76 15.55 -4.84 3.30
N TYR A 77 16.74 -5.37 3.57
CA TYR A 77 17.95 -4.55 3.69
C TYR A 77 18.37 -4.01 2.32
N ASN A 78 19.16 -2.93 2.32
CA ASN A 78 19.73 -2.41 1.09
C ASN A 78 20.65 -3.48 0.46
N PRO A 79 20.38 -3.94 -0.78
CA PRO A 79 21.13 -5.03 -1.41
C PRO A 79 22.62 -4.67 -1.59
N THR A 80 22.94 -3.40 -1.80
CA THR A 80 24.33 -2.94 -1.92
C THR A 80 25.13 -3.18 -0.64
N LEU A 81 24.47 -3.10 0.53
CA LEU A 81 25.12 -3.32 1.83
C LEU A 81 25.31 -4.82 2.12
N ILE A 82 24.32 -5.66 1.79
CA ILE A 82 24.36 -7.09 2.14
C ILE A 82 25.12 -7.95 1.11
N TYR A 83 25.26 -7.48 -0.14
CA TYR A 83 26.02 -8.19 -1.20
C TYR A 83 27.40 -7.56 -1.50
N GLY A 84 27.70 -6.38 -0.95
CA GLY A 84 29.02 -5.73 -1.00
C GLY A 84 29.42 -5.12 -2.35
N SER A 85 28.85 -5.57 -3.46
CA SER A 85 29.04 -5.01 -4.80
C SER A 85 27.76 -5.13 -5.62
N PRO A 86 27.42 -4.15 -6.48
CA PRO A 86 26.30 -4.26 -7.43
C PRO A 86 26.37 -5.50 -8.32
N GLU A 87 27.57 -5.97 -8.66
CA GLU A 87 27.79 -7.16 -9.50
C GLU A 87 27.35 -8.47 -8.82
N HIS A 88 27.26 -8.47 -7.49
CA HIS A 88 26.83 -9.63 -6.69
C HIS A 88 25.35 -9.58 -6.29
N ILE A 89 24.63 -8.50 -6.64
CA ILE A 89 23.20 -8.38 -6.33
C ILE A 89 22.44 -9.36 -7.23
N PRO A 90 21.71 -10.33 -6.65
CA PRO A 90 20.98 -11.32 -7.46
C PRO A 90 19.76 -10.68 -8.13
N PRO A 91 19.09 -11.35 -9.09
CA PRO A 91 17.82 -10.90 -9.65
C PRO A 91 16.75 -10.62 -8.59
N VAL A 92 15.81 -9.72 -8.87
CA VAL A 92 14.79 -9.25 -7.90
C VAL A 92 13.99 -10.41 -7.32
N GLU A 93 13.64 -11.40 -8.12
CA GLU A 93 12.87 -12.58 -7.69
C GLU A 93 13.59 -13.36 -6.58
N GLN A 94 14.93 -13.39 -6.62
CA GLN A 94 15.75 -14.04 -5.59
C GLN A 94 15.94 -13.14 -4.36
N GLN A 95 15.93 -11.81 -4.54
CA GLN A 95 15.95 -10.84 -3.44
C GLN A 95 14.64 -10.88 -2.63
N LEU A 96 13.50 -11.18 -3.28
CA LEU A 96 12.18 -11.28 -2.65
C LEU A 96 12.02 -12.49 -1.69
N VAL A 97 13.00 -13.39 -1.63
CA VAL A 97 12.96 -14.53 -0.70
C VAL A 97 13.18 -14.05 0.74
N ILE A 98 12.20 -14.33 1.60
CA ILE A 98 12.25 -13.96 3.02
C ILE A 98 13.30 -14.80 3.74
N LYS A 99 14.35 -14.14 4.25
CA LYS A 99 15.42 -14.75 5.04
C LYS A 99 15.88 -13.80 6.13
N LYS A 100 16.49 -14.33 7.19
CA LYS A 100 16.96 -13.51 8.32
C LYS A 100 18.09 -12.54 7.95
N ASP A 101 18.88 -12.88 6.92
CA ASP A 101 20.00 -12.10 6.42
C ASP A 101 19.60 -11.11 5.32
N THR A 102 18.40 -11.22 4.76
CA THR A 102 17.90 -10.32 3.71
C THR A 102 16.98 -9.22 4.24
N GLY A 103 16.56 -9.28 5.50
CA GLY A 103 15.66 -8.28 6.06
C GLY A 103 15.11 -8.63 7.45
N PHE A 104 13.99 -7.98 7.79
CA PHE A 104 13.32 -8.14 9.08
C PHE A 104 11.81 -7.90 8.96
N TRP A 105 11.04 -8.52 9.86
CA TRP A 105 9.61 -8.25 9.99
C TRP A 105 9.39 -6.92 10.72
N ARG A 106 8.45 -6.10 10.24
CA ARG A 106 8.09 -4.85 10.91
C ARG A 106 7.18 -5.14 12.10
N ASP A 107 7.59 -4.71 13.29
CA ASP A 107 6.77 -4.83 14.51
C ASP A 107 5.68 -3.73 14.58
N PHE A 108 5.89 -2.61 13.89
CA PHE A 108 4.95 -1.48 13.81
C PHE A 108 4.74 -1.10 12.34
N GLY A 109 3.51 -1.25 11.84
CA GLY A 109 3.23 -1.20 10.39
C GLY A 109 1.78 -0.91 10.03
N PHE A 110 1.09 -0.04 10.78
CA PHE A 110 -0.34 0.26 10.58
C PHE A 110 -0.65 1.09 9.32
N GLY A 111 0.35 1.40 8.51
CA GLY A 111 0.17 2.18 7.28
C GLY A 111 -0.57 1.41 6.18
N MET A 112 -0.41 0.08 6.13
CA MET A 112 -1.06 -0.75 5.13
C MET A 112 -2.25 -1.48 5.73
N THR A 113 -3.36 -1.51 5.02
CA THR A 113 -4.60 -2.13 5.50
C THR A 113 -5.41 -2.67 4.34
N CYS A 114 -6.12 -3.78 4.54
CA CYS A 114 -7.23 -4.16 3.70
C CYS A 114 -8.54 -3.91 4.46
N GLN A 115 -9.39 -3.03 3.95
CA GLN A 115 -10.65 -2.65 4.58
C GLN A 115 -11.70 -2.23 3.56
N TYR A 116 -12.97 -2.40 3.90
CA TYR A 116 -14.04 -1.92 3.03
C TYR A 116 -14.10 -0.40 3.03
N ARG A 117 -14.42 0.18 1.87
CA ARG A 117 -14.58 1.63 1.69
C ARG A 117 -15.55 2.23 2.71
N SER A 118 -16.65 1.54 3.01
CA SER A 118 -17.60 1.94 4.06
C SER A 118 -16.91 2.12 5.41
N ASP A 119 -16.07 1.18 5.78
CA ASP A 119 -15.43 1.14 7.10
C ASP A 119 -14.45 2.30 7.22
N PHE A 120 -13.63 2.51 6.20
CA PHE A 120 -12.70 3.63 6.13
C PHE A 120 -13.41 5.00 6.20
N ILE A 121 -14.46 5.22 5.40
CA ILE A 121 -15.18 6.50 5.38
C ILE A 121 -15.92 6.76 6.69
N ASN A 122 -16.52 5.72 7.28
CA ASN A 122 -17.28 5.86 8.52
C ASN A 122 -16.35 6.12 9.72
N ILE A 123 -15.15 5.53 9.74
CA ILE A 123 -14.14 5.79 10.77
C ILE A 123 -13.52 7.17 10.58
N GLY A 124 -13.25 7.60 9.34
CA GLY A 124 -12.60 8.89 9.04
C GLY A 124 -13.40 10.14 9.45
N ASN A 125 -14.71 10.01 9.72
CA ASN A 125 -15.50 11.08 10.35
C ASN A 125 -15.10 11.31 11.82
N THR A 126 -14.36 10.38 12.44
CA THR A 126 -13.94 10.41 13.84
C THR A 126 -12.52 10.98 14.02
N GLU A 127 -11.62 10.81 13.04
CA GLU A 127 -10.20 11.24 13.13
C GLU A 127 -9.90 12.64 12.59
N GLN A 128 -10.87 13.35 12.01
CA GLN A 128 -10.67 14.75 11.56
C GLN A 128 -10.36 15.74 12.70
N GLN A 129 -10.27 15.29 13.97
CA GLN A 129 -9.84 16.12 15.09
C GLN A 129 -8.32 16.07 15.38
N ASP A 130 -7.56 15.04 14.96
CA ASP A 130 -6.26 14.78 15.64
C ASP A 130 -4.98 14.65 14.80
N MET A 131 -4.99 14.68 13.45
CA MET A 131 -3.77 14.34 12.68
C MET A 131 -3.26 15.44 11.74
N GLN A 132 -2.85 16.58 12.32
CA GLN A 132 -1.82 17.45 11.76
C GLN A 132 -0.46 17.03 12.33
N SER A 133 0.30 16.18 11.63
CA SER A 133 1.78 16.20 11.61
C SER A 133 2.35 14.91 11.03
N SER A 134 3.03 15.02 9.90
CA SER A 134 4.34 14.41 9.57
C SER A 134 4.47 14.16 8.07
N THR A 135 5.36 14.96 7.49
CA THR A 135 5.91 14.94 6.13
C THR A 135 6.72 13.66 5.87
N THR A 136 6.54 13.06 4.67
CA THR A 136 7.58 12.69 3.69
C THR A 136 6.90 11.99 2.50
N SER A 137 7.29 12.39 1.28
CA SER A 137 6.75 12.03 -0.05
C SER A 137 6.35 10.56 -0.28
N HIS A 138 5.23 10.32 -0.99
CA HIS A 138 5.06 9.48 -2.21
C HIS A 138 3.60 9.00 -2.42
N VAL A 139 3.23 8.82 -3.69
CA VAL A 139 1.88 8.54 -4.25
C VAL A 139 1.17 7.33 -3.61
N SER A 140 0.02 7.49 -2.97
CA SER A 140 -0.78 6.34 -2.52
C SER A 140 -1.57 5.74 -3.70
N ALA A 141 -1.38 4.45 -4.00
CA ALA A 141 -2.20 3.73 -4.94
C ALA A 141 -3.42 3.13 -4.20
N VAL A 142 -4.62 3.53 -4.61
CA VAL A 142 -5.86 2.84 -4.19
C VAL A 142 -6.26 1.92 -5.33
N THR A 143 -6.05 0.62 -5.15
CA THR A 143 -6.53 -0.39 -6.10
C THR A 143 -7.88 -0.91 -5.64
N SER A 144 -8.90 -0.72 -6.49
CA SER A 144 -10.22 -1.32 -6.34
C SER A 144 -10.35 -2.46 -7.34
N GLU A 145 -10.66 -3.67 -6.88
CA GLU A 145 -11.08 -4.76 -7.76
C GLU A 145 -12.60 -4.87 -7.73
N SER A 146 -13.21 -5.06 -8.90
CA SER A 146 -14.63 -5.33 -9.11
C SER A 146 -15.03 -6.73 -8.63
#